data_AF-A0A1H7UWV6-F1
#
_entry.id   AF-A0A1H7UWV6-F1
#
_cell.length_a   1.000
_cell.length_b   1.000
_cell.length_c   1.000
_cell.angle_alpha   90.00
_cell.angle_beta   90.00
_cell.angle_gamma   90.00
#
_symmetry.space_group_name_H-M   'P 1'
#
loop_
_entity.id
_entity.type
_entity.pdbx_description
1 polymer ?
#
loop_
_entity_poly.entity_id
_entity_poly.type
_entity_poly.pdbx_seq_one_letter_code
_entity_poly.pdbx_strand_id
1 'polypeptide(L)'
;MGKSSKTTIEVQGTAITVLSQKEKYFICLTDIARVKNSDRSDDLVRNWIRNRNTVEFLSIWEKLNNPDFNSVEFDGIKMLAGLNSPQSDRLKRLNEIAIRQMQILTATPALKQIKE
;
A
#
# COMPACT_ATOMS: atom_id res chain seq x y z
N MET A 1 5.85 -24.06 7.66
CA MET A 1 5.00 -22.93 7.22
C MET A 1 5.23 -21.77 8.18
N GLY A 2 5.79 -20.64 7.71
CA GLY A 2 6.08 -19.48 8.56
C GLY A 2 4.79 -18.87 9.13
N LYS A 3 4.78 -18.56 10.44
CA LYS A 3 3.62 -17.95 11.11
C LYS A 3 3.30 -16.58 10.49
N SER A 4 2.05 -16.38 10.13
CA SER A 4 1.50 -15.06 9.78
C SER A 4 0.94 -14.38 11.03
N SER A 5 1.25 -13.11 11.23
CA SER A 5 0.71 -12.30 12.34
C SER A 5 -0.19 -11.19 11.81
N LYS A 6 -1.26 -10.88 12.55
CA LYS A 6 -2.21 -9.81 12.23
C LYS A 6 -2.18 -8.78 13.34
N THR A 7 -1.93 -7.52 12.99
CA THR A 7 -1.88 -6.38 13.90
C THR A 7 -2.78 -5.26 13.36
N THR A 8 -3.22 -4.36 14.23
CA THR A 8 -3.97 -3.15 13.83
C THR A 8 -3.15 -1.93 14.22
N ILE A 9 -3.05 -0.96 13.31
CA ILE A 9 -2.44 0.34 13.55
C ILE A 9 -3.50 1.43 13.46
N GLU A 10 -3.33 2.52 14.21
CA GLU A 10 -4.21 3.68 14.14
C GLU A 10 -3.57 4.76 13.27
N VAL A 11 -4.28 5.20 12.23
CA VAL A 11 -3.83 6.28 11.34
C VAL A 11 -4.97 7.27 11.18
N GLN A 12 -4.74 8.51 11.63
CA GLN A 12 -5.73 9.59 11.60
C GLN A 12 -7.09 9.18 12.21
N GLY A 13 -7.07 8.47 13.34
CA GLY A 13 -8.28 7.97 14.02
C GLY A 13 -8.95 6.77 13.35
N THR A 14 -8.32 6.20 12.31
CA THR A 14 -8.80 4.99 11.63
C THR A 14 -7.96 3.79 12.00
N ALA A 15 -8.61 2.72 12.45
CA ALA A 15 -8.00 1.42 12.65
C ALA A 15 -7.75 0.72 11.31
N ILE A 16 -6.49 0.43 10.99
CA ILE A 16 -6.07 -0.22 9.75
C ILE A 16 -5.38 -1.54 10.08
N THR A 17 -5.88 -2.63 9.50
CA THR A 17 -5.27 -3.95 9.64
C THR A 17 -3.97 -4.06 8.85
N VAL A 18 -2.93 -4.61 9.49
CA VAL A 18 -1.63 -4.98 8.90
C VAL A 18 -1.41 -6.49 9.09
N LEU A 19 -1.04 -7.18 8.02
CA LEU A 19 -0.61 -8.58 8.04
C LEU A 19 0.90 -8.66 7.83
N SER A 20 1.57 -9.40 8.70
CA SER A 20 2.96 -9.80 8.53
C SER A 20 3.01 -11.26 8.07
N GLN A 21 3.63 -11.52 6.91
CA GLN A 21 3.79 -12.86 6.37
C GLN A 21 5.07 -12.96 5.54
N LYS A 22 5.93 -13.95 5.86
CA LYS A 22 7.17 -14.26 5.11
C LYS A 22 8.03 -13.01 4.83
N GLU A 23 8.35 -12.25 5.88
CA GLU A 23 9.14 -11.00 5.81
C GLU A 23 8.52 -9.88 4.96
N LYS A 24 7.26 -10.05 4.56
CA LYS A 24 6.48 -9.03 3.86
C LYS A 24 5.35 -8.53 4.74
N TYR A 25 5.09 -7.23 4.62
CA TYR A 25 3.96 -6.58 5.24
C TYR A 25 2.87 -6.38 4.20
N PHE A 26 1.62 -6.44 4.65
CA PHE A 26 0.44 -6.15 3.84
C PHE A 26 -0.53 -5.27 4.63
N ILE A 27 -0.97 -4.16 4.07
CA ILE A 27 -2.03 -3.31 4.63
C ILE A 27 -3.38 -3.68 4.03
N CYS A 28 -4.44 -3.64 4.84
CA CYS A 28 -5.82 -3.82 4.38
C CYS A 28 -6.32 -2.57 3.65
N LEU A 29 -6.36 -2.62 2.32
CA LEU A 29 -6.86 -1.52 1.49
C LEU A 29 -8.36 -1.24 1.69
N THR A 30 -9.14 -2.24 2.12
CA THR A 30 -10.57 -2.07 2.39
C THR A 30 -10.80 -1.25 3.66
N ASP A 31 -9.91 -1.35 4.65
CA ASP A 31 -9.97 -0.52 5.86
C ASP A 31 -9.69 0.95 5.50
N ILE A 32 -8.75 1.20 4.58
CA ILE A 32 -8.50 2.54 4.02
C ILE A 32 -9.70 3.04 3.21
N ALA A 33 -10.26 2.20 2.34
CA ALA A 33 -11.37 2.59 1.47
C ALA A 33 -12.64 2.94 2.25
N ARG A 34 -12.88 2.28 3.39
CA ARG A 34 -14.01 2.55 4.28
C ARG A 34 -14.03 3.98 4.83
N VAL A 35 -12.87 4.60 5.05
CA VAL A 35 -12.77 6.01 5.47
C VAL A 35 -13.41 6.95 4.45
N LYS A 36 -13.24 6.61 3.16
CA LYS A 36 -13.74 7.44 2.06
C LYS A 36 -15.19 7.12 1.69
N ASN A 37 -15.57 5.85 1.69
CA ASN A 37 -16.93 5.40 1.44
C ASN A 37 -17.13 3.99 2.04
N SER A 38 -17.85 3.90 3.15
CA SER A 38 -18.15 2.64 3.82
C SER A 38 -18.95 1.68 2.94
N ASP A 39 -19.94 2.23 2.22
CA ASP A 39 -20.99 1.47 1.54
C ASP A 39 -20.54 0.94 0.17
N ARG A 40 -19.48 1.52 -0.40
CA ARG A 40 -18.90 1.13 -1.70
C ARG A 40 -17.38 0.98 -1.66
N SER A 41 -16.87 0.54 -0.53
CA SER A 41 -15.42 0.34 -0.33
C SER A 41 -14.82 -0.69 -1.30
N ASP A 42 -15.60 -1.72 -1.67
CA ASP A 42 -15.25 -2.74 -2.65
C ASP A 42 -15.11 -2.17 -4.08
N ASP A 43 -16.05 -1.31 -4.50
CA ASP A 43 -15.98 -0.61 -5.79
C ASP A 43 -14.80 0.35 -5.87
N LEU A 44 -14.50 1.06 -4.77
CA LEU A 44 -13.33 1.92 -4.68
C LEU A 44 -12.03 1.13 -4.84
N VAL A 45 -11.87 0.03 -4.08
CA VAL A 45 -10.69 -0.84 -4.17
C VAL A 45 -10.59 -1.46 -5.57
N ARG A 46 -11.71 -1.91 -6.15
CA ARG A 46 -11.76 -2.44 -7.53
C ARG A 46 -11.29 -1.40 -8.54
N ASN A 47 -11.71 -0.14 -8.39
CA ASN A 47 -11.29 0.96 -9.25
C ASN A 47 -9.81 1.29 -9.09
N TRP A 48 -9.27 1.31 -7.87
CA TRP A 48 -7.84 1.51 -7.61
C TRP A 48 -6.98 0.42 -8.25
N ILE A 49 -7.43 -0.84 -8.15
CA ILE A 49 -6.71 -1.96 -8.74
C ILE A 49 -6.85 -1.97 -10.26
N ARG A 50 -7.95 -1.47 -10.83
CA ARG A 50 -8.20 -1.47 -12.28
C ARG A 50 -7.56 -0.28 -13.00
N ASN A 51 -7.44 0.88 -12.35
CA ASN A 51 -7.01 2.10 -13.02
C ASN A 51 -5.48 2.19 -13.13
N ARG A 52 -4.97 2.31 -14.37
CA ARG A 52 -3.55 2.56 -14.66
C ARG A 52 -3.07 3.86 -14.02
N ASN A 53 -3.97 4.82 -13.85
CA ASN A 53 -3.70 6.12 -13.23
C ASN A 53 -3.41 6.00 -11.73
N THR A 54 -3.82 4.93 -11.05
CA THR A 54 -3.54 4.79 -9.61
C THR A 54 -2.05 4.56 -9.35
N VAL A 55 -1.38 3.72 -10.15
CA VAL A 55 0.07 3.53 -10.00
C VAL A 55 0.82 4.81 -10.36
N GLU A 56 0.40 5.50 -11.41
CA GLU A 56 0.99 6.78 -11.83
C GLU A 56 0.78 7.89 -10.78
N PHE A 57 -0.41 7.99 -10.22
CA PHE A 57 -0.74 8.89 -9.12
C PHE A 57 0.14 8.61 -7.89
N LEU A 58 0.29 7.35 -7.51
CA LEU A 58 1.15 6.95 -6.40
C LEU A 58 2.63 7.23 -6.68
N SER A 59 3.05 7.19 -7.95
CA SER A 59 4.39 7.59 -8.38
C SER A 59 4.64 9.07 -8.10
N ILE A 60 3.67 9.91 -8.45
CA ILE A 60 3.74 11.36 -8.27
C ILE A 60 3.72 11.68 -6.78
N TRP A 61 2.85 11.03 -6.02
CA TRP A 61 2.81 11.20 -4.57
C TRP A 61 4.16 10.85 -3.92
N GLU A 62 4.76 9.72 -4.29
CA GLU A 62 6.07 9.29 -3.76
C GLU A 62 7.16 10.30 -4.10
N LYS A 63 7.23 10.79 -5.34
CA LYS A 63 8.18 11.85 -5.72
C LYS A 63 8.03 13.13 -4.91
N LEU A 64 6.81 13.48 -4.53
CA LEU A 64 6.50 14.72 -3.80
C LEU A 64 6.74 14.60 -2.30
N ASN A 65 6.56 13.41 -1.72
CA ASN A 65 6.51 13.22 -0.27
C ASN A 65 7.65 12.34 0.28
N ASN A 66 8.40 11.65 -0.58
CA ASN A 66 9.52 10.80 -0.20
C ASN A 66 10.87 11.42 -0.62
N PRO A 67 11.64 12.02 0.30
CA PRO A 67 12.94 12.59 -0.03
C PRO A 67 13.96 11.54 -0.50
N ASP A 68 13.80 10.27 -0.12
CA ASP A 68 14.63 9.13 -0.52
C ASP A 68 14.02 8.34 -1.70
N PHE A 69 13.29 9.03 -2.59
CA PHE A 69 12.61 8.39 -3.70
C PHE A 69 13.59 7.72 -4.70
N ASN A 70 13.50 6.39 -4.83
CA ASN A 70 14.26 5.62 -5.80
C ASN A 70 13.49 5.54 -7.14
N SER A 71 13.83 6.42 -8.07
CA SER A 71 13.19 6.48 -9.40
C SER A 71 13.43 5.24 -10.25
N VAL A 72 14.57 4.57 -10.11
CA VAL A 72 14.96 3.41 -10.93
C VAL A 72 14.10 2.18 -10.58
N GLU A 73 13.93 1.91 -9.29
CA GLU A 73 13.02 0.86 -8.81
C GLU A 73 11.58 1.16 -9.24
N PHE A 74 11.19 2.43 -9.16
CA PHE A 74 9.86 2.87 -9.52
C PHE A 74 9.56 2.74 -11.02
N ASP A 75 10.52 2.97 -11.91
CA ASP A 75 10.36 2.76 -13.35
C ASP A 75 10.12 1.28 -13.68
N GLY A 76 10.81 0.37 -12.99
CA GLY A 76 10.50 -1.07 -13.03
C GLY A 76 9.07 -1.37 -12.54
N ILE A 77 8.58 -0.60 -11.55
CA ILE A 77 7.20 -0.72 -11.07
C ILE A 77 6.20 -0.27 -12.14
N LYS A 78 6.46 0.88 -12.77
CA LYS A 78 5.63 1.49 -13.82
C LYS A 78 5.53 0.61 -15.06
N MET A 79 6.65 0.02 -15.49
CA MET A 79 6.72 -0.83 -16.68
C MET A 79 5.87 -2.09 -16.53
N LEU A 80 5.94 -2.73 -15.36
CA LEU A 80 5.17 -3.93 -15.03
C LEU A 80 3.70 -3.64 -14.64
N ALA A 81 3.37 -2.40 -14.26
CA ALA A 81 1.98 -1.93 -14.13
C ALA A 81 1.35 -1.57 -15.49
N GLY A 82 2.13 -1.64 -16.59
CA GLY A 82 1.68 -1.47 -17.95
C GLY A 82 0.71 -2.57 -18.43
N LEU A 83 0.07 -2.29 -19.57
CA LEU A 83 -0.95 -3.12 -20.23
C LEU A 83 -0.63 -4.62 -20.10
N ASN A 84 -1.51 -5.37 -19.43
CA ASN A 84 -1.54 -6.84 -19.28
C ASN A 84 -0.97 -7.46 -17.99
N SER A 85 -0.66 -6.70 -16.93
CA SER A 85 -0.35 -7.35 -15.63
C SER A 85 -1.58 -7.97 -14.95
N PRO A 86 -1.46 -9.21 -14.41
CA PRO A 86 -2.53 -9.83 -13.65
C PRO A 86 -2.99 -8.98 -12.46
N GLN A 87 -4.29 -9.02 -12.16
CA GLN A 87 -4.90 -8.24 -11.08
C GLN A 87 -4.23 -8.50 -9.71
N SER A 88 -3.82 -9.74 -9.46
CA SER A 88 -3.12 -10.15 -8.23
C SER A 88 -1.79 -9.45 -8.03
N ASP A 89 -1.04 -9.20 -9.10
CA ASP A 89 0.29 -8.59 -9.03
C ASP A 89 0.17 -7.06 -8.88
N ARG A 90 -0.84 -6.48 -9.52
CA ARG A 90 -1.24 -5.08 -9.29
C ARG A 90 -1.64 -4.83 -7.84
N LEU A 91 -2.39 -5.76 -7.25
CA LEU A 91 -2.81 -5.67 -5.84
C LEU A 91 -1.63 -5.75 -4.88
N LYS A 92 -0.70 -6.68 -5.08
CA LYS A 92 0.52 -6.79 -4.25
C LYS A 92 1.32 -5.48 -4.27
N ARG A 93 1.48 -4.87 -5.44
CA ARG A 93 2.24 -3.62 -5.60
C ARG A 93 1.55 -2.41 -5.01
N LEU A 94 0.23 -2.30 -5.20
CA LEU A 94 -0.56 -1.26 -4.55
C LEU A 94 -0.37 -1.33 -3.03
N ASN A 95 -0.30 -2.55 -2.49
CA ASN A 95 -0.03 -2.79 -1.09
C ASN A 95 1.38 -2.34 -0.67
N GLU A 96 2.42 -2.76 -1.41
CA GLU A 96 3.81 -2.37 -1.16
C GLU A 96 3.98 -0.84 -1.15
N ILE A 97 3.37 -0.13 -2.11
CA ILE A 97 3.39 1.33 -2.14
C ILE A 97 2.65 1.90 -0.94
N ALA A 98 1.43 1.45 -0.65
CA ALA A 98 0.66 1.95 0.50
C ALA A 98 1.43 1.80 1.82
N ILE A 99 2.16 0.70 2.03
CA ILE A 99 3.02 0.50 3.21
C ILE A 99 4.15 1.53 3.26
N ARG A 100 4.82 1.75 2.14
CA ARG A 100 5.90 2.73 2.05
C ARG A 100 5.41 4.14 2.37
N GLN A 101 4.25 4.53 1.81
CA GLN A 101 3.61 5.81 2.08
C GLN A 101 3.25 5.97 3.55
N MET A 102 2.69 4.92 4.16
CA MET A 102 2.37 4.92 5.58
C MET A 102 3.63 5.06 6.42
N GLN A 103 4.71 4.35 6.12
CA GLN A 103 6.00 4.50 6.81
C GLN A 103 6.57 5.91 6.74
N ILE A 104 6.44 6.59 5.60
CA ILE A 104 6.87 7.99 5.42
C ILE A 104 6.01 8.93 6.25
N LEU A 105 4.69 8.75 6.21
CA LEU A 105 3.73 9.59 6.95
C LEU A 105 3.78 9.35 8.46
N THR A 106 4.08 8.12 8.88
CA THR A 106 4.18 7.71 10.27
C THR A 106 5.64 7.47 10.62
N ALA A 107 6.48 8.50 10.67
CA ALA A 107 7.80 8.46 11.31
C ALA A 107 7.70 8.20 12.85
N THR A 108 6.81 7.28 13.23
CA THR A 108 6.29 6.95 14.54
C THR A 108 6.91 5.62 14.98
N PRO A 109 7.32 5.48 16.26
CA PRO A 109 7.99 4.29 16.79
C PRO A 109 7.25 2.95 16.60
N ALA A 110 5.93 2.96 16.39
CA ALA A 110 5.10 1.76 16.26
C ALA A 110 5.48 0.87 15.06
N LEU A 111 6.02 1.44 13.97
CA LEU A 111 6.50 0.65 12.82
C LEU A 111 7.96 0.20 12.97
N LYS A 112 8.73 0.77 13.92
CA LYS A 112 10.06 0.24 14.27
C LYS A 112 9.96 -1.09 15.01
N GLN A 113 8.92 -1.29 15.84
CA GLN A 113 8.66 -2.56 16.53
C GLN A 113 8.28 -3.72 15.60
N ILE A 114 8.09 -3.44 14.31
CA ILE A 114 7.80 -4.43 13.28
C ILE A 114 9.12 -4.90 12.60
N LYS A 115 10.25 -4.23 12.87
CA LYS A 115 11.58 -4.59 12.34
C LYS A 115 12.47 -5.37 13.34
N GLU A 116 11.99 -5.67 14.55
CA GLU A 116 12.71 -6.49 15.55
C GLU A 116 11.96 -7.80 15.86
#